data_AF-Q5WE97-F1
#
_entry.id   AF-Q5WE97-F1
#
_cell.length_a   1.000
_cell.length_b   1.000
_cell.length_c   1.000
_cell.angle_alpha   90.00
_cell.angle_beta   90.00
_cell.angle_gamma   90.00
#
_symmetry.space_group_name_H-M   'P 1'
#
loop_
_entity.id
_entity.type
_entity.pdbx_description
1 polymer ?
#
loop_
_entity_poly.entity_id
_entity_poly.type
_entity_poly.pdbx_seq_one_letter_code
_entity_poly.pdbx_strand_id
1 'polypeptide(L)'
;MPISIQHKLGLLQDLLQNHVSEKFLTTNESEQLKQILTALAQDPALDPALASTIDEISSASHTETMDSEAVQQWLNTMSSLT
;
A
#
# COMPACT_ATOMS: atom_id res chain seq x y z
N MET A 1 -20.58 -7.17 -5.91
CA MET A 1 -19.81 -6.59 -7.03
C MET A 1 -18.35 -6.92 -6.81
N PRO A 2 -17.57 -7.30 -7.83
CA PRO A 2 -16.14 -7.55 -7.66
C PRO A 2 -15.46 -6.24 -7.28
N ILE A 3 -14.68 -6.24 -6.21
CA ILE A 3 -13.85 -5.10 -5.80
C ILE A 3 -12.81 -4.88 -6.91
N SER A 4 -12.94 -3.78 -7.65
CA SER A 4 -11.93 -3.38 -8.64
C SER A 4 -10.62 -2.99 -7.97
N ILE A 5 -9.51 -3.19 -8.68
CA ILE A 5 -8.14 -2.81 -8.25
C ILE A 5 -8.08 -1.37 -7.73
N GLN A 6 -8.80 -0.44 -8.34
CA GLN A 6 -8.89 0.96 -7.88
C GLN A 6 -9.38 1.10 -6.44
N HIS A 7 -10.35 0.28 -6.02
CA HIS A 7 -10.82 0.27 -4.63
C HIS A 7 -9.74 -0.29 -3.69
N LYS A 8 -8.99 -1.31 -4.10
CA LYS A 8 -7.86 -1.86 -3.31
C LYS A 8 -6.74 -0.83 -3.17
N LEU A 9 -6.41 -0.11 -4.25
CA LEU A 9 -5.44 0.98 -4.23
C LEU A 9 -5.90 2.13 -3.32
N GLY A 10 -7.18 2.51 -3.38
CA GLY A 10 -7.75 3.49 -2.46
C GLY A 10 -7.62 3.09 -0.99
N LEU A 11 -7.90 1.82 -0.67
CA LEU A 11 -7.72 1.29 0.69
C LEU A 11 -6.25 1.24 1.12
N LEU A 12 -5.34 0.87 0.22
CA LEU A 12 -3.90 0.91 0.49
C LEU A 12 -3.44 2.34 0.79
N GLN A 13 -3.90 3.29 0.00
CA GLN A 13 -3.57 4.70 0.15
C GLN A 13 -4.10 5.24 1.48
N ASP A 14 -5.33 4.89 1.85
CA ASP A 14 -5.95 5.25 3.13
C ASP A 14 -5.14 4.69 4.31
N LEU A 15 -4.82 3.40 4.31
CA LEU A 15 -3.98 2.75 5.34
C LEU A 15 -2.61 3.39 5.49
N LEU A 16 -1.94 3.69 4.37
CA LEU A 16 -0.63 4.34 4.37
C LEU A 16 -0.72 5.78 4.90
N GLN A 17 -1.76 6.51 4.54
CA GLN A 17 -1.99 7.87 5.00
C GLN A 17 -2.33 7.91 6.50
N ASN A 18 -3.06 6.90 6.97
CA ASN A 18 -3.35 6.68 8.38
C ASN A 18 -2.06 6.37 9.16
N HIS A 19 -1.20 5.50 8.63
CA HIS A 19 0.12 5.23 9.21
C HIS A 19 1.00 6.48 9.32
N VAL A 20 0.99 7.36 8.32
CA VAL A 20 1.75 8.63 8.37
C VAL A 20 1.19 9.57 9.45
N SER A 21 -0.13 9.64 9.59
CA SER A 21 -0.80 10.52 10.55
C SER A 21 -0.66 10.02 11.98
N GLU A 22 -0.88 8.72 12.20
CA GLU A 22 -0.91 8.11 13.52
C GLU A 22 0.47 7.58 13.96
N LYS A 23 1.43 7.40 13.04
CA LYS A 23 2.76 6.81 13.25
C LYS A 23 2.77 5.38 13.79
N PHE A 24 1.61 4.72 13.81
CA PHE A 24 1.48 3.30 14.10
C PHE A 24 0.40 2.71 13.21
N LEU A 25 0.50 1.41 12.93
CA LEU A 25 -0.59 0.62 12.35
C LEU A 25 -1.05 -0.35 13.43
N THR A 26 -2.35 -0.51 13.60
CA THR A 26 -2.86 -1.60 14.44
C THR A 26 -2.57 -2.95 13.79
N THR A 27 -2.63 -4.03 14.58
CA THR A 27 -2.48 -5.40 14.07
C THR A 27 -3.44 -5.68 12.91
N ASN A 28 -4.68 -5.23 13.07
CA ASN A 28 -5.74 -5.38 12.07
C ASN A 28 -5.38 -4.66 10.76
N GLU A 29 -4.93 -3.41 10.84
CA GLU A 29 -4.52 -2.62 9.68
C GLU A 29 -3.29 -3.21 8.99
N SER A 30 -2.34 -3.74 9.76
CA SER A 30 -1.15 -4.42 9.22
C SER A 30 -1.52 -5.70 8.47
N GLU A 31 -2.48 -6.46 8.98
CA GLU A 31 -3.03 -7.63 8.28
C GLU A 31 -3.80 -7.23 7.01
N GLN A 32 -4.62 -6.19 7.08
CA GLN A 32 -5.33 -5.64 5.92
C GLN A 32 -4.37 -5.14 4.85
N LEU A 33 -3.32 -4.41 5.24
CA LEU A 33 -2.26 -3.94 4.36
C LEU A 33 -1.62 -5.12 3.61
N LYS A 34 -1.20 -6.16 4.33
CA LYS A 34 -0.61 -7.37 3.73
C LYS A 34 -1.57 -8.07 2.76
N GLN A 35 -2.85 -8.18 3.10
CA GLN A 35 -3.85 -8.77 2.20
C GLN A 35 -4.03 -7.95 0.93
N ILE A 36 -4.08 -6.62 1.05
CA ILE A 36 -4.24 -5.72 -0.09
C ILE A 36 -3.00 -5.77 -1.00
N LEU A 37 -1.79 -5.69 -0.41
CA LEU A 37 -0.53 -5.80 -1.13
C LEU A 37 -0.42 -7.13 -1.89
N THR A 38 -0.75 -8.24 -1.23
CA THR A 38 -0.73 -9.58 -1.86
C THR A 38 -1.74 -9.68 -2.99
N ALA A 39 -2.95 -9.14 -2.80
CA ALA A 39 -3.98 -9.17 -3.83
C ALA A 39 -3.63 -8.30 -5.04
N LEU A 40 -3.00 -7.14 -4.81
CA LEU A 40 -2.54 -6.25 -5.87
C LEU A 40 -1.35 -6.85 -6.62
N ALA A 41 -0.38 -7.44 -5.92
CA ALA A 41 0.80 -8.07 -6.53
C ALA A 41 0.45 -9.27 -7.43
N GLN A 42 -0.65 -9.95 -7.15
CA GLN A 42 -1.17 -11.05 -7.97
C GLN A 42 -2.03 -10.58 -9.15
N ASP A 43 -2.37 -9.30 -9.21
CA ASP A 43 -3.25 -8.77 -10.24
C ASP A 43 -2.47 -8.39 -11.51
N PRO A 44 -2.70 -9.04 -12.66
CA PRO A 44 -1.98 -8.77 -13.89
C PRO A 44 -2.34 -7.42 -14.54
N ALA A 45 -3.40 -6.75 -14.07
CA ALA A 45 -3.76 -5.41 -14.51
C ALA A 45 -3.13 -4.31 -13.64
N LEU A 46 -2.29 -4.68 -12.67
CA LEU A 46 -1.51 -3.73 -11.89
C LEU A 46 -0.39 -3.13 -12.74
N ASP A 47 -0.22 -1.80 -12.65
CA ASP A 47 0.87 -1.10 -13.31
C ASP A 47 2.24 -1.58 -12.75
N PRO A 48 3.24 -1.84 -13.60
CA PRO A 48 4.56 -2.28 -13.14
C PRO A 48 5.23 -1.30 -12.17
N ALA A 49 4.97 0.00 -12.26
CA ALA A 49 5.49 0.98 -11.28
C ALA A 49 4.81 0.82 -9.91
N LEU A 50 3.51 0.49 -9.88
CA LEU A 50 2.80 0.14 -8.65
C LEU A 50 3.29 -1.19 -8.08
N ALA A 51 3.59 -2.17 -8.92
CA ALA A 51 4.11 -3.46 -8.48
C ALA A 51 5.42 -3.31 -7.70
N SER A 52 6.36 -2.50 -8.20
CA SER A 52 7.59 -2.17 -7.46
C SER A 52 7.30 -1.45 -6.15
N THR A 53 6.40 -0.46 -6.16
CA THR A 53 6.02 0.28 -4.95
C THR A 53 5.41 -0.65 -3.88
N ILE A 54 4.57 -1.59 -4.30
CA ILE A 54 3.91 -2.57 -3.42
C ILE A 54 4.90 -3.55 -2.79
N ASP A 55 5.91 -3.98 -3.55
CA ASP A 55 6.98 -4.84 -3.05
C ASP A 55 7.84 -4.10 -1.99
N GLU A 56 8.14 -2.82 -2.23
CA GLU A 56 8.83 -1.96 -1.26
C GLU A 56 8.03 -1.75 0.03
N ILE A 57 6.72 -1.46 -0.08
CA ILE A 57 5.83 -1.32 1.08
C ILE A 57 5.79 -2.63 1.88
N SER A 58 5.65 -3.77 1.20
CA SER A 58 5.59 -5.08 1.83
C SER A 58 6.88 -5.38 2.61
N SER A 59 8.03 -5.09 2.01
CA SER A 59 9.35 -5.25 2.63
C SER A 59 9.50 -4.34 3.86
N ALA A 60 9.17 -3.06 3.73
CA ALA A 60 9.27 -2.09 4.83
C ALA A 60 8.30 -2.38 5.98
N SER A 61 7.09 -2.86 5.66
CA SER A 61 6.10 -3.32 6.65
C SER A 61 6.59 -4.55 7.41
N HIS A 62 7.35 -5.43 6.75
CA HIS A 62 7.89 -6.62 7.39
C HIS A 62 9.06 -6.31 8.34
N THR A 63 9.90 -5.34 7.98
CA THR A 63 11.05 -4.91 8.79
C THR A 63 10.72 -3.83 9.82
N GLU A 64 9.46 -3.39 9.89
CA GLU A 64 9.00 -2.28 10.73
C GLU A 64 9.77 -0.96 10.44
N THR A 65 10.30 -0.81 9.22
CA THR A 65 11.05 0.36 8.75
C THR A 65 10.21 1.23 7.82
N MET A 66 8.91 1.34 8.09
CA MET A 66 8.01 2.22 7.33
C MET A 66 8.26 3.67 7.74
N ASP A 67 9.29 4.28 7.14
CA ASP A 67 9.56 5.71 7.31
C ASP A 67 8.47 6.55 6.64
N SER A 68 8.04 7.62 7.31
CA SER A 68 6.99 8.51 6.80
C SER A 68 7.36 9.14 5.44
N GLU A 69 8.64 9.39 5.19
CA GLU A 69 9.12 9.87 3.88
C GLU A 69 8.96 8.82 2.78
N ALA A 70 9.31 7.56 3.05
CA ALA A 70 9.13 6.47 2.10
C ALA A 70 7.63 6.26 1.79
N VAL A 71 6.79 6.31 2.83
CA VAL A 71 5.34 6.22 2.67
C VAL A 71 4.77 7.37 1.82
N GLN A 72 5.23 8.59 2.06
CA GLN A 72 4.86 9.76 1.24
C GLN A 72 5.28 9.60 -0.23
N GLN A 73 6.44 9.00 -0.50
CA GLN A 73 6.87 8.71 -1.87
C GLN A 73 5.95 7.69 -2.54
N TRP A 74 5.63 6.60 -1.85
CA TRP A 74 4.72 5.57 -2.37
C TRP A 74 3.32 6.14 -2.66
N LEU A 75 2.80 6.98 -1.75
CA LEU A 75 1.53 7.68 -1.93
C LEU A 75 1.53 8.60 -3.16
N ASN A 76 2.62 9.34 -3.39
CA ASN A 76 2.77 10.19 -4.58
C ASN A 76 2.83 9.35 -5.87
N THR A 77 3.58 8.25 -5.87
CA THR A 77 3.64 7.33 -7.02
C THR A 77 2.26 6.79 -7.35
N MET A 78 1.50 6.35 -6.34
CA MET A 78 0.13 5.87 -6.54
C MET A 78 -0.80 6.95 -7.08
N SER A 79 -0.75 8.16 -6.50
CA SER A 79 -1.60 9.28 -6.93
C SER A 79 -1.26 9.81 -8.32
N SER A 80 -0.03 9.60 -8.79
CA SER A 80 0.40 10.04 -10.12
C SER A 80 0.01 9.05 -11.23
N LEU A 81 -0.34 7.81 -10.86
CA LEU A 81 -0.67 6.71 -11.80
C LEU A 81 -2.19 6.46 -11.92
N THR A 82 -2.98 6.99 -10.98
CA THR A 82 -4.46 7.05 -11.04
C THR A 82 -4.95 8.35 -11.67
#